data_AF-A0A524JB44-F1
#
_entry.id   AF-A0A524JB44-F1
#
_cell.length_a   1.000
_cell.length_b   1.000
_cell.length_c   1.000
_cell.angle_alpha   90.00
_cell.angle_beta   90.00
_cell.angle_gamma   90.00
#
_symmetry.space_group_name_H-M   'P 1'
#
loop_
_entity.id
_entity.type
_entity.pdbx_description
1 polymer ?
#
loop_
_entity_poly.entity_id
_entity_poly.type
_entity_poly.pdbx_seq_one_letter_code
_entity_poly.pdbx_strand_id
1 'polypeptide(L)'
;MKTGLKAFFVHFFVTVFFTLVALTYFHPVLQGKVIFQSDIAQYTGMAKEQNDFRKKTGQEPYWTNSAFGGMPTYQLGAYYPHDYVKQVDRLIRFLPRPADYLFIYLMGFYILLTCLKVDFRLAVLGALAFGFSTYLIIILGVGHNAKAHAIGYLPMLLGGIVLVFRKKYLWGFVLTAIAMALEVGANHYQMTYYFMLLVILLGLAQLVDAIRIRELKHFGISVGILVLAVVLGISANASSLMATKEYADWSTRGKSELTVDALGNTKDKLGGLDKEYITQYSYGIAESMNLFVPRLFGGSNAEDLGENSITFAYVVDKEVLKNTALQYFGSLPLYWGDQPGVAAPAYIGAIVFFLFLMGLILVKGKTKWWLLAGVVMSLMLSWGKNFGLLTDFMIDYFPLYDKFRAVSSIQVILELCAPVLGILALKELFGTTVEDKEKLKALKIAFLGILVWTIALFLFKGMFDFAAPSDERFKLTGMEQLPGMIRLDRKDVYNNDLLRSMIYVFLAALTLWFYLKSKIGRNMLVVVLGILIMADLVGVDKRYVNKEDFVTKRTMSEPFPESAADKQIAKDEGVFRVYDPEEGLNGARTSYYHQSIGGYHAAKPAALQDLFEFHIYK
;
A
#
# COMPACT_ATOMS: atom_id res chain seq x y z
N MET A 1 -17.78 -25.86 1.20
CA MET A 1 -18.48 -24.60 1.51
C MET A 1 -19.86 -24.98 2.00
N LYS A 2 -20.42 -24.27 2.99
CA LYS A 2 -21.83 -24.49 3.34
C LYS A 2 -22.65 -24.03 2.14
N THR A 3 -23.47 -24.89 1.56
CA THR A 3 -24.33 -24.59 0.43
C THR A 3 -25.74 -24.28 0.91
N GLY A 4 -26.52 -23.53 0.11
CA GLY A 4 -27.93 -23.23 0.38
C GLY A 4 -28.24 -21.78 0.74
N LEU A 5 -29.53 -21.48 0.83
CA LEU A 5 -30.10 -20.13 0.97
C LEU A 5 -29.49 -19.33 2.14
N LYS A 6 -29.29 -20.00 3.29
CA LYS A 6 -28.70 -19.38 4.48
C LYS A 6 -27.27 -18.89 4.24
N ALA A 7 -26.45 -19.67 3.51
CA ALA A 7 -25.09 -19.26 3.19
C ALA A 7 -25.10 -18.08 2.21
N PHE A 8 -25.97 -18.12 1.20
CA PHE A 8 -26.17 -17.01 0.27
C PHE A 8 -26.53 -15.71 1.02
N PHE A 9 -27.54 -15.74 1.90
CA PHE A 9 -27.92 -14.56 2.68
C PHE A 9 -26.79 -14.05 3.57
N VAL A 10 -26.04 -14.93 4.23
CA VAL A 10 -24.90 -14.52 5.06
C VAL A 10 -23.87 -13.75 4.23
N HIS A 11 -23.47 -14.29 3.08
CA HIS A 11 -22.47 -13.65 2.22
C HIS A 11 -22.99 -12.38 1.54
N PHE A 12 -24.28 -12.37 1.18
CA PHE A 12 -24.96 -11.17 0.66
C PHE A 12 -24.95 -10.04 1.69
N PHE A 13 -25.39 -10.29 2.93
CA PHE A 13 -25.40 -9.25 3.97
C PHE A 13 -24.01 -8.81 4.39
N VAL A 14 -23.00 -9.70 4.33
CA VAL A 14 -21.59 -9.29 4.50
C VAL A 14 -21.14 -8.35 3.39
N THR A 15 -21.53 -8.62 2.13
CA THR A 15 -21.21 -7.77 0.98
C THR A 15 -21.86 -6.38 1.12
N VAL A 16 -23.14 -6.34 1.52
CA VAL A 16 -23.86 -5.09 1.82
C VAL A 16 -23.18 -4.35 2.97
N PHE A 17 -22.80 -5.06 4.04
CA PHE A 17 -22.09 -4.46 5.17
C PHE A 17 -20.77 -3.80 4.74
N PHE A 18 -19.92 -4.49 3.95
CA PHE A 18 -18.69 -3.90 3.44
C PHE A 18 -18.92 -2.71 2.52
N THR A 19 -19.98 -2.74 1.72
CA THR A 19 -20.40 -1.59 0.89
C THR A 19 -20.71 -0.38 1.77
N LEU A 20 -21.50 -0.57 2.84
CA LEU A 20 -21.84 0.50 3.78
C LEU A 20 -20.61 1.01 4.52
N VAL A 21 -19.70 0.12 4.96
CA VAL A 21 -18.46 0.50 5.65
C VAL A 21 -17.57 1.37 4.74
N ALA A 22 -17.35 0.94 3.50
CA ALA A 22 -16.50 1.68 2.55
C ALA A 22 -17.11 3.06 2.22
N LEU A 23 -18.41 3.13 1.96
CA LEU A 23 -19.12 4.39 1.70
C LEU A 23 -19.20 5.29 2.93
N THR A 24 -19.28 4.74 4.14
CA THR A 24 -19.33 5.55 5.37
C THR A 24 -17.98 6.23 5.62
N TYR A 25 -16.87 5.51 5.44
CA TYR A 25 -15.54 6.08 5.60
C TYR A 25 -15.28 7.17 4.55
N PHE A 26 -15.56 6.88 3.28
CA PHE A 26 -15.41 7.82 2.16
C PHE A 26 -16.71 8.54 1.79
N HIS A 27 -17.54 8.93 2.76
CA HIS A 27 -18.86 9.51 2.50
C HIS A 27 -18.91 10.72 1.54
N PRO A 28 -17.86 11.56 1.37
CA PRO A 28 -17.93 12.65 0.39
C PRO A 28 -18.12 12.16 -1.06
N VAL A 29 -17.80 10.90 -1.38
CA VAL A 29 -18.07 10.31 -2.71
C VAL A 29 -19.56 10.29 -3.05
N LEU A 30 -20.43 10.20 -2.03
CA LEU A 30 -21.89 10.26 -2.21
C LEU A 30 -22.36 11.66 -2.62
N GLN A 31 -21.54 12.69 -2.38
CA GLN A 31 -21.76 14.06 -2.82
C GLN A 31 -21.16 14.33 -4.21
N GLY A 32 -20.63 13.32 -4.89
CA GLY A 32 -19.93 13.47 -6.17
C GLY A 32 -18.53 14.10 -6.05
N LYS A 33 -17.99 14.22 -4.83
CA LYS A 33 -16.61 14.65 -4.60
C LYS A 33 -15.63 13.51 -4.83
N VAL A 34 -14.37 13.86 -5.08
CA VAL A 34 -13.25 12.93 -5.30
C VAL A 34 -12.03 13.37 -4.50
N ILE A 35 -11.15 12.46 -4.13
CA ILE A 35 -9.89 12.83 -3.45
C ILE A 35 -8.97 13.55 -4.44
N PHE A 36 -8.33 14.64 -4.00
CA PHE A 36 -7.27 15.26 -4.78
C PHE A 36 -6.02 14.39 -4.75
N GLN A 37 -5.59 13.91 -5.93
CA GLN A 37 -4.45 13.03 -6.08
C GLN A 37 -3.51 13.61 -7.13
N SER A 38 -2.33 14.09 -6.72
CA SER A 38 -1.35 14.73 -7.60
C SER A 38 -1.01 13.85 -8.81
N ASP A 39 -0.80 12.56 -8.59
CA ASP A 39 -0.44 11.61 -9.64
C ASP A 39 -1.56 11.45 -10.68
N ILE A 40 -2.83 11.53 -10.24
CA ILE A 40 -3.98 11.46 -11.14
C ILE A 40 -4.16 12.77 -11.90
N ALA A 41 -3.86 13.91 -11.29
CA ALA A 41 -3.83 15.18 -12.00
C ALA A 41 -2.78 15.15 -13.13
N GLN A 42 -1.56 14.68 -12.85
CA GLN A 42 -0.51 14.50 -13.85
C GLN A 42 -0.88 13.50 -14.94
N TYR A 43 -1.43 12.33 -14.57
CA TYR A 43 -1.92 11.34 -15.53
C TYR A 43 -3.04 11.90 -16.42
N THR A 44 -3.94 12.72 -15.87
CA THR A 44 -5.00 13.39 -16.63
C THR A 44 -4.42 14.37 -17.65
N GLY A 45 -3.34 15.06 -17.27
CA GLY A 45 -2.44 15.80 -18.17
C GLY A 45 -2.04 14.99 -19.40
N MET A 46 -1.35 13.89 -19.14
CA MET A 46 -0.76 13.02 -20.16
C MET A 46 -1.79 12.36 -21.07
N ALA A 47 -2.91 11.91 -20.52
CA ALA A 47 -3.93 11.18 -21.26
C ALA A 47 -4.92 12.09 -22.01
N LYS A 48 -4.75 13.43 -21.96
CA LYS A 48 -5.76 14.39 -22.47
C LYS A 48 -6.02 14.22 -23.97
N GLU A 49 -4.97 14.24 -24.79
CA GLU A 49 -5.08 14.08 -26.25
C GLU A 49 -5.73 12.74 -26.63
N GLN A 50 -5.25 11.64 -26.04
CA GLN A 50 -5.83 10.30 -26.23
C GLN A 50 -7.32 10.27 -25.89
N ASN A 51 -7.70 10.83 -24.75
CA ASN A 51 -9.09 10.84 -24.30
C ASN A 51 -9.98 11.73 -25.17
N ASP A 52 -9.48 12.88 -25.63
CA ASP A 52 -10.21 13.77 -26.53
C ASP A 52 -10.38 13.16 -27.92
N PHE A 53 -9.33 12.53 -28.45
CA PHE A 53 -9.40 11.78 -29.70
C PHE A 53 -10.46 10.68 -29.61
N ARG A 54 -10.42 9.86 -28.54
CA ARG A 54 -11.40 8.80 -28.30
C ARG A 54 -12.83 9.34 -28.25
N LYS A 55 -13.05 10.49 -27.60
CA LYS A 55 -14.38 11.15 -27.53
C LYS A 55 -14.86 11.63 -28.90
N LYS A 56 -13.97 12.10 -29.77
CA LYS A 56 -14.31 12.64 -31.09
C LYS A 56 -14.53 11.55 -32.15
N THR A 57 -13.67 10.53 -32.17
CA THR A 57 -13.63 9.54 -33.25
C THR A 57 -14.27 8.21 -32.87
N GLY A 58 -14.42 7.93 -31.58
CA GLY A 58 -14.82 6.61 -31.07
C GLY A 58 -13.75 5.52 -31.21
N GLN A 59 -12.55 5.88 -31.69
CA GLN A 59 -11.43 4.95 -31.89
C GLN A 59 -10.36 5.12 -30.82
N GLU A 60 -9.63 4.05 -30.53
CA GLU A 60 -8.51 4.09 -29.59
C GLU A 60 -7.23 4.52 -30.32
N PRO A 61 -6.57 5.63 -29.91
CA PRO A 61 -5.27 5.98 -30.46
C PRO A 61 -4.17 5.22 -29.70
N TYR A 62 -3.27 4.60 -30.45
CA TYR A 62 -2.08 3.92 -29.90
C TYR A 62 -0.84 4.83 -29.84
N TRP A 63 -1.00 6.11 -30.19
CA TRP A 63 0.05 7.14 -30.21
C TRP A 63 -0.50 8.47 -29.71
N THR A 64 0.32 9.24 -28.98
CA THR A 64 0.01 10.60 -28.52
C THR A 64 1.17 11.52 -28.91
N ASN A 65 0.88 12.72 -29.39
CA ASN A 65 1.85 13.77 -29.72
C ASN A 65 2.06 14.78 -28.59
N SER A 66 1.18 14.78 -27.59
CA SER A 66 1.11 15.73 -26.48
C SER A 66 2.32 15.68 -25.54
N ALA A 67 2.98 14.53 -25.44
CA ALA A 67 4.04 14.33 -24.46
C ALA A 67 5.29 13.71 -25.07
N PHE A 68 6.44 14.13 -24.53
CA PHE A 68 7.77 13.64 -24.92
C PHE A 68 8.06 13.74 -26.42
N GLY A 69 7.46 14.72 -27.11
CA GLY A 69 7.54 14.88 -28.56
C GLY A 69 6.77 13.82 -29.37
N GLY A 70 6.15 12.84 -28.71
CA GLY A 70 5.48 11.69 -29.31
C GLY A 70 5.79 10.41 -28.55
N MET A 71 4.76 9.66 -28.12
CA MET A 71 4.96 8.34 -27.52
C MET A 71 3.76 7.40 -27.71
N PRO A 72 3.97 6.06 -27.63
CA PRO A 72 2.87 5.10 -27.56
C PRO A 72 1.98 5.31 -26.33
N THR A 73 0.67 5.10 -26.47
CA THR A 73 -0.31 5.26 -25.37
C THR A 73 -0.45 4.02 -24.49
N TYR A 74 0.36 2.98 -24.71
CA TYR A 74 0.25 1.68 -24.03
C TYR A 74 0.25 1.81 -22.50
N GLN A 75 1.08 2.71 -21.95
CA GLN A 75 1.14 3.01 -20.51
C GLN A 75 0.26 4.20 -20.10
N LEU A 76 -0.43 4.85 -21.04
CA LEU A 76 -1.36 5.96 -20.80
C LEU A 76 -2.82 5.50 -20.73
N GLY A 77 -3.05 4.20 -20.55
CA GLY A 77 -4.39 3.63 -20.35
C GLY A 77 -5.10 3.28 -21.66
N ALA A 78 -4.35 2.89 -22.68
CA ALA A 78 -4.87 2.34 -23.93
C ALA A 78 -5.95 1.27 -23.71
N TYR A 79 -6.98 1.28 -24.54
CA TYR A 79 -8.02 0.25 -24.55
C TYR A 79 -7.71 -0.81 -25.59
N TYR A 80 -7.65 -2.06 -25.14
CA TYR A 80 -7.49 -3.20 -26.03
C TYR A 80 -8.86 -3.84 -26.30
N PRO A 81 -9.15 -4.26 -27.55
CA PRO A 81 -10.34 -5.04 -27.85
C PRO A 81 -10.42 -6.30 -26.98
N HIS A 82 -11.64 -6.71 -26.63
CA HIS A 82 -11.90 -7.95 -25.87
C HIS A 82 -11.19 -8.06 -24.51
N ASP A 83 -10.91 -6.94 -23.84
CA ASP A 83 -10.39 -6.92 -22.48
C ASP A 83 -11.49 -7.30 -21.45
N TYR A 84 -11.80 -8.59 -21.37
CA TYR A 84 -12.81 -9.14 -20.46
C TYR A 84 -12.37 -9.08 -19.00
N VAL A 85 -11.07 -9.13 -18.73
CA VAL A 85 -10.53 -9.00 -17.37
C VAL A 85 -10.92 -7.65 -16.79
N LYS A 86 -10.73 -6.57 -17.57
CA LYS A 86 -11.14 -5.21 -17.17
C LYS A 86 -12.66 -5.06 -17.01
N GLN A 87 -13.47 -5.82 -17.75
CA GLN A 87 -14.92 -5.83 -17.57
C GLN A 87 -15.31 -6.49 -16.24
N VAL A 88 -14.71 -7.64 -15.91
CA VAL A 88 -14.91 -8.32 -14.62
C VAL A 88 -14.44 -7.44 -13.46
N ASP A 89 -13.29 -6.80 -13.60
CA ASP A 89 -12.78 -5.82 -12.65
C ASP A 89 -13.79 -4.69 -12.39
N ARG A 90 -14.32 -4.05 -13.44
CA ARG A 90 -15.33 -2.99 -13.32
C ARG A 90 -16.64 -3.47 -12.68
N LEU A 91 -17.03 -4.72 -12.92
CA LEU A 91 -18.20 -5.32 -12.28
C LEU A 91 -18.00 -5.45 -10.76
N ILE A 92 -16.80 -5.86 -10.33
CA ILE A 92 -16.43 -5.96 -8.91
C ILE A 92 -16.31 -4.56 -8.29
N ARG A 93 -15.78 -3.59 -9.03
CA ARG A 93 -15.58 -2.19 -8.61
C ARG A 93 -16.75 -1.29 -8.95
N PHE A 94 -17.93 -1.67 -8.48
CA PHE A 94 -19.17 -0.92 -8.75
C PHE A 94 -19.31 0.37 -7.91
N LEU A 95 -18.45 0.58 -6.90
CA LEU A 95 -18.47 1.77 -6.03
C LEU A 95 -17.64 2.93 -6.61
N PRO A 96 -17.93 4.18 -6.23
CA PRO A 96 -17.09 5.32 -6.60
C PRO A 96 -15.73 5.24 -5.91
N ARG A 97 -14.67 5.67 -6.60
CA ARG A 97 -13.31 5.75 -6.02
C ARG A 97 -13.23 6.79 -4.90
N PRO A 98 -12.48 6.53 -3.82
CA PRO A 98 -11.69 5.31 -3.54
C PRO A 98 -12.45 4.21 -2.76
N ALA A 99 -13.78 4.31 -2.60
CA ALA A 99 -14.57 3.34 -1.85
C ALA A 99 -14.58 1.94 -2.50
N ASP A 100 -14.40 1.85 -3.82
CA ASP A 100 -14.20 0.58 -4.54
C ASP A 100 -12.96 -0.19 -4.07
N TYR A 101 -11.83 0.48 -3.87
CA TYR A 101 -10.60 -0.16 -3.43
C TYR A 101 -10.71 -0.70 -2.00
N LEU A 102 -11.25 0.10 -1.07
CA LEU A 102 -11.51 -0.36 0.29
C LEU A 102 -12.50 -1.54 0.29
N PHE A 103 -13.54 -1.50 -0.55
CA PHE A 103 -14.45 -2.63 -0.70
C PHE A 103 -13.74 -3.90 -1.17
N ILE A 104 -12.83 -3.82 -2.14
CA ILE A 104 -12.04 -4.99 -2.57
C ILE A 104 -11.13 -5.47 -1.45
N TYR A 105 -10.47 -4.59 -0.67
CA TYR A 105 -9.67 -5.01 0.48
C TYR A 105 -10.48 -5.86 1.46
N LEU A 106 -11.66 -5.37 1.83
CA LEU A 106 -12.57 -6.06 2.75
C LEU A 106 -13.03 -7.40 2.15
N MET A 107 -13.46 -7.40 0.88
CA MET A 107 -14.01 -8.59 0.22
C MET A 107 -12.93 -9.65 -0.04
N GLY A 108 -11.77 -9.26 -0.56
CA GLY A 108 -10.66 -10.16 -0.84
C GLY A 108 -10.19 -10.86 0.43
N PHE A 109 -9.99 -10.11 1.52
CA PHE A 109 -9.55 -10.68 2.79
C PHE A 109 -10.64 -11.56 3.45
N TYR A 110 -11.92 -11.18 3.32
CA TYR A 110 -13.02 -12.04 3.74
C TYR A 110 -13.02 -13.39 2.98
N ILE A 111 -12.83 -13.38 1.67
CA ILE A 111 -12.72 -14.59 0.85
C ILE A 111 -11.55 -15.44 1.33
N LEU A 112 -10.37 -14.87 1.57
CA LEU A 112 -9.22 -15.58 2.14
C LEU A 112 -9.57 -16.31 3.44
N LEU A 113 -10.16 -15.60 4.41
CA LEU A 113 -10.49 -16.17 5.71
C LEU A 113 -11.55 -17.27 5.61
N THR A 114 -12.54 -17.12 4.74
CA THR A 114 -13.51 -18.19 4.47
C THR A 114 -12.84 -19.42 3.83
N CYS A 115 -11.87 -19.22 2.92
CA CYS A 115 -11.04 -20.27 2.34
C CYS A 115 -10.18 -20.98 3.39
N LEU A 116 -9.83 -20.31 4.49
CA LEU A 116 -9.16 -20.88 5.68
C LEU A 116 -10.13 -21.55 6.68
N LYS A 117 -11.42 -21.71 6.33
CA LYS A 117 -12.50 -22.19 7.23
C LYS A 117 -12.58 -21.36 8.51
N VAL A 118 -12.44 -20.04 8.42
CA VAL A 118 -12.80 -19.12 9.49
C VAL A 118 -14.31 -18.85 9.40
N ASP A 119 -14.98 -18.75 10.55
CA ASP A 119 -16.41 -18.39 10.61
C ASP A 119 -16.62 -16.96 10.08
N PHE A 120 -17.76 -16.70 9.42
CA PHE A 120 -18.00 -15.44 8.73
C PHE A 120 -17.89 -14.21 9.65
N ARG A 121 -18.23 -14.34 10.95
CA ARG A 121 -18.16 -13.25 11.91
C ARG A 121 -16.71 -12.82 12.20
N LEU A 122 -15.83 -13.81 12.36
CA LEU A 122 -14.39 -13.57 12.48
C LEU A 122 -13.77 -13.16 11.14
N ALA A 123 -14.31 -13.65 10.02
CA ALA A 123 -13.88 -13.23 8.70
C ALA A 123 -14.19 -11.74 8.43
N VAL A 124 -15.35 -11.25 8.87
CA VAL A 124 -15.68 -9.81 8.86
C VAL A 124 -14.72 -9.02 9.74
N LEU A 125 -14.45 -9.49 10.96
CA LEU A 125 -13.51 -8.83 11.87
C LEU A 125 -12.10 -8.71 11.26
N GLY A 126 -11.64 -9.79 10.62
CA GLY A 126 -10.36 -9.80 9.91
C GLY A 126 -10.32 -8.90 8.70
N ALA A 127 -11.41 -8.87 7.91
CA ALA A 127 -11.52 -7.97 6.77
C ALA A 127 -11.40 -6.51 7.21
N LEU A 128 -12.09 -6.12 8.29
CA LEU A 128 -11.97 -4.77 8.87
C LEU A 128 -10.54 -4.47 9.34
N ALA A 129 -9.89 -5.42 10.04
CA ALA A 129 -8.51 -5.26 10.49
C ALA A 129 -7.51 -5.06 9.33
N PHE A 130 -7.67 -5.84 8.25
CA PHE A 130 -6.83 -5.69 7.05
C PHE A 130 -7.16 -4.40 6.30
N GLY A 131 -8.42 -4.17 5.93
CA GLY A 131 -8.81 -3.05 5.07
C GLY A 131 -8.53 -1.67 5.66
N PHE A 132 -8.54 -1.55 6.99
CA PHE A 132 -8.18 -0.32 7.70
C PHE A 132 -6.75 -0.33 8.27
N SER A 133 -5.89 -1.28 7.88
CA SER A 133 -4.46 -1.11 8.16
C SER A 133 -4.00 0.21 7.55
N THR A 134 -3.32 1.03 8.34
CA THR A 134 -3.15 2.46 8.03
C THR A 134 -2.44 2.68 6.71
N TYR A 135 -1.39 1.90 6.41
CA TYR A 135 -0.70 1.93 5.12
C TYR A 135 -1.64 1.70 3.94
N LEU A 136 -2.59 0.77 4.04
CA LEU A 136 -3.54 0.46 2.97
C LEU A 136 -4.48 1.63 2.67
N ILE A 137 -4.93 2.36 3.70
CA ILE A 137 -5.76 3.55 3.53
C ILE A 137 -4.96 4.72 2.94
N ILE A 138 -3.72 4.91 3.39
CA ILE A 138 -2.85 5.99 2.90
C ILE A 138 -2.58 5.85 1.41
N ILE A 139 -2.34 4.63 0.91
CA ILE A 139 -2.17 4.37 -0.53
C ILE A 139 -3.38 4.90 -1.32
N LEU A 140 -4.59 4.79 -0.77
CA LEU A 140 -5.80 5.35 -1.38
C LEU A 140 -5.82 6.87 -1.34
N GLY A 141 -5.34 7.49 -0.26
CA GLY A 141 -5.24 8.94 -0.13
C GLY A 141 -4.28 9.55 -1.15
N VAL A 142 -3.04 9.04 -1.24
CA VAL A 142 -2.00 9.62 -2.10
C VAL A 142 -2.20 9.32 -3.60
N GLY A 143 -3.05 8.35 -3.96
CA GLY A 143 -3.38 8.06 -5.36
C GLY A 143 -2.50 7.03 -6.05
N HIS A 144 -1.81 6.18 -5.29
CA HIS A 144 -1.14 4.99 -5.80
C HIS A 144 -2.14 3.88 -6.18
N ASN A 145 -3.08 4.21 -7.07
CA ASN A 145 -4.27 3.43 -7.36
C ASN A 145 -3.96 2.05 -7.95
N ALA A 146 -2.95 1.92 -8.81
CA ALA A 146 -2.53 0.61 -9.34
C ALA A 146 -1.99 -0.32 -8.24
N LYS A 147 -1.23 0.24 -7.29
CA LYS A 147 -0.73 -0.48 -6.11
C LYS A 147 -1.90 -0.93 -5.23
N ALA A 148 -2.82 -0.03 -4.93
CA ALA A 148 -4.02 -0.36 -4.16
C ALA A 148 -4.83 -1.47 -4.82
N HIS A 149 -5.02 -1.36 -6.14
CA HIS A 149 -5.77 -2.33 -6.91
C HIS A 149 -5.17 -3.74 -6.81
N ALA A 150 -3.86 -3.88 -6.97
CA ALA A 150 -3.16 -5.15 -6.82
C ALA A 150 -3.30 -5.72 -5.38
N ILE A 151 -3.02 -4.91 -4.35
CA ILE A 151 -3.11 -5.36 -2.94
C ILE A 151 -4.49 -5.95 -2.62
N GLY A 152 -5.56 -5.43 -3.22
CA GLY A 152 -6.91 -5.94 -2.99
C GLY A 152 -7.18 -7.35 -3.52
N TYR A 153 -6.47 -7.78 -4.56
CA TYR A 153 -6.64 -9.13 -5.12
C TYR A 153 -5.70 -10.17 -4.50
N LEU A 154 -4.59 -9.77 -3.89
CA LEU A 154 -3.65 -10.68 -3.23
C LEU A 154 -4.30 -11.65 -2.23
N PRO A 155 -5.21 -11.21 -1.31
CA PRO A 155 -5.85 -12.12 -0.38
C PRO A 155 -6.73 -13.16 -1.10
N MET A 156 -7.44 -12.75 -2.17
CA MET A 156 -8.27 -13.65 -2.97
C MET A 156 -7.42 -14.71 -3.67
N LEU A 157 -6.29 -14.30 -4.25
CA LEU A 157 -5.32 -15.19 -4.89
C LEU A 157 -4.75 -16.20 -3.90
N LEU A 158 -4.37 -15.74 -2.70
CA LEU A 158 -3.93 -16.61 -1.60
C LEU A 158 -5.02 -17.59 -1.18
N GLY A 159 -6.28 -17.14 -1.14
CA GLY A 159 -7.45 -17.98 -0.86
C GLY A 159 -7.58 -19.14 -1.85
N GLY A 160 -7.44 -18.86 -3.15
CA GLY A 160 -7.43 -19.88 -4.21
C GLY A 160 -6.30 -20.90 -4.04
N ILE A 161 -5.08 -20.41 -3.78
CA ILE A 161 -3.90 -21.26 -3.54
C ILE A 161 -4.15 -22.20 -2.35
N VAL A 162 -4.66 -21.66 -1.24
CA VAL A 162 -5.01 -22.44 -0.05
C VAL A 162 -6.08 -23.48 -0.36
N LEU A 163 -7.08 -23.19 -1.20
CA LEU A 163 -8.11 -24.17 -1.57
C LEU A 163 -7.54 -25.37 -2.34
N VAL A 164 -6.58 -25.16 -3.26
CA VAL A 164 -5.95 -26.25 -4.01
C VAL A 164 -5.20 -27.20 -3.05
N PHE A 165 -4.36 -26.68 -2.16
CA PHE A 165 -3.68 -27.46 -1.11
C PHE A 165 -4.63 -28.11 -0.09
N ARG A 166 -5.91 -27.75 -0.12
CA ARG A 166 -6.97 -28.39 0.67
C ARG A 166 -7.80 -29.39 -0.13
N LYS A 167 -7.29 -29.85 -1.28
CA LYS A 167 -7.94 -30.81 -2.19
C LYS A 167 -9.26 -30.27 -2.78
N LYS A 168 -9.46 -28.94 -2.79
CA LYS A 168 -10.59 -28.27 -3.49
C LYS A 168 -10.11 -27.76 -4.84
N TYR A 169 -9.65 -28.70 -5.67
CA TYR A 169 -8.96 -28.43 -6.93
C TYR A 169 -9.72 -27.50 -7.87
N LEU A 170 -10.98 -27.81 -8.19
CA LEU A 170 -11.76 -27.00 -9.14
C LEU A 170 -11.94 -25.56 -8.65
N TRP A 171 -12.45 -25.39 -7.44
CA TRP A 171 -12.72 -24.05 -6.89
C TRP A 171 -11.45 -23.28 -6.58
N GLY A 172 -10.38 -23.96 -6.16
CA GLY A 172 -9.06 -23.36 -6.00
C GLY A 172 -8.47 -22.91 -7.34
N PHE A 173 -8.57 -23.75 -8.38
CA PHE A 173 -8.14 -23.41 -9.74
C PHE A 173 -8.88 -22.18 -10.28
N VAL A 174 -10.23 -22.18 -10.23
CA VAL A 174 -11.05 -21.07 -10.73
C VAL A 174 -10.73 -19.77 -9.98
N LEU A 175 -10.67 -19.83 -8.64
CA LEU A 175 -10.37 -18.65 -7.84
C LEU A 175 -8.96 -18.12 -8.09
N THR A 176 -7.96 -19.01 -8.17
CA THR A 176 -6.57 -18.61 -8.48
C THR A 176 -6.46 -18.04 -9.89
N ALA A 177 -7.08 -18.64 -10.90
CA ALA A 177 -7.00 -18.15 -12.28
C ALA A 177 -7.65 -16.77 -12.43
N ILE A 178 -8.85 -16.57 -11.88
CA ILE A 178 -9.54 -15.28 -11.91
C ILE A 178 -8.79 -14.23 -11.09
N ALA A 179 -8.37 -14.56 -9.87
CA ALA A 179 -7.64 -13.62 -9.02
C ALA A 179 -6.27 -13.25 -9.64
N MET A 180 -5.58 -14.20 -10.28
CA MET A 180 -4.34 -13.91 -11.00
C MET A 180 -4.59 -13.03 -12.22
N ALA A 181 -5.67 -13.27 -12.98
CA ALA A 181 -6.03 -12.41 -14.11
C ALA A 181 -6.29 -10.97 -13.65
N LEU A 182 -7.06 -10.80 -12.57
CA LEU A 182 -7.35 -9.49 -11.97
C LEU A 182 -6.10 -8.81 -11.40
N GLU A 183 -5.25 -9.57 -10.72
CA GLU A 183 -3.96 -9.10 -10.16
C GLU A 183 -3.02 -8.58 -11.25
N VAL A 184 -2.85 -9.33 -12.34
CA VAL A 184 -2.03 -8.89 -13.48
C VAL A 184 -2.68 -7.68 -14.16
N GLY A 185 -4.00 -7.68 -14.30
CA GLY A 185 -4.78 -6.58 -14.87
C GLY A 185 -4.71 -5.28 -14.07
N ALA A 186 -4.40 -5.33 -12.76
CA ALA A 186 -4.14 -4.16 -11.93
C ALA A 186 -2.83 -3.44 -12.29
N ASN A 187 -1.97 -4.06 -13.11
CA ASN A 187 -0.76 -3.47 -13.72
C ASN A 187 0.27 -2.95 -12.70
N HIS A 188 0.43 -3.63 -11.55
CA HIS A 188 1.45 -3.31 -10.55
C HIS A 188 2.31 -4.53 -10.17
N TYR A 189 3.17 -4.95 -11.11
CA TYR A 189 3.95 -6.19 -11.02
C TYR A 189 4.83 -6.35 -9.77
N GLN A 190 5.28 -5.25 -9.15
CA GLN A 190 6.07 -5.30 -7.92
C GLN A 190 5.29 -5.92 -6.74
N MET A 191 4.00 -5.63 -6.60
CA MET A 191 3.19 -6.19 -5.50
C MET A 191 2.94 -7.68 -5.73
N THR A 192 2.65 -8.06 -6.99
CA THR A 192 2.53 -9.46 -7.41
C THR A 192 3.83 -10.22 -7.16
N TYR A 193 4.98 -9.62 -7.48
CA TYR A 193 6.31 -10.20 -7.24
C TYR A 193 6.56 -10.46 -5.75
N TYR A 194 6.29 -9.48 -4.88
CA TYR A 194 6.39 -9.66 -3.43
C TYR A 194 5.43 -10.73 -2.90
N PHE A 195 4.23 -10.81 -3.45
CA PHE A 195 3.29 -11.87 -3.11
C PHE A 195 3.81 -13.25 -3.51
N MET A 196 4.48 -13.39 -4.66
CA MET A 196 5.08 -14.65 -5.08
C MET A 196 6.17 -15.13 -4.11
N LEU A 197 6.92 -14.23 -3.46
CA LEU A 197 7.85 -14.61 -2.38
C LEU A 197 7.10 -15.28 -1.21
N LEU A 198 5.94 -14.76 -0.82
CA LEU A 198 5.08 -15.39 0.19
C LEU A 198 4.56 -16.76 -0.29
N VAL A 199 4.16 -16.88 -1.56
CA VAL A 199 3.69 -18.15 -2.15
C VAL A 199 4.80 -19.20 -2.15
N ILE A 200 6.06 -18.81 -2.39
CA ILE A 200 7.21 -19.72 -2.27
C ILE A 200 7.34 -20.22 -0.83
N LEU A 201 7.28 -19.35 0.17
CA LEU A 201 7.33 -19.75 1.59
C LEU A 201 6.19 -20.71 1.96
N LEU A 202 4.96 -20.42 1.50
CA LEU A 202 3.82 -21.32 1.64
C LEU A 202 4.10 -22.67 0.96
N GLY A 203 4.58 -22.67 -0.29
CA GLY A 203 4.91 -23.86 -1.06
C GLY A 203 5.97 -24.73 -0.39
N LEU A 204 7.03 -24.11 0.13
CA LEU A 204 8.07 -24.81 0.91
C LEU A 204 7.49 -25.42 2.19
N ALA A 205 6.65 -24.69 2.92
CA ALA A 205 5.98 -25.24 4.11
C ALA A 205 5.05 -26.41 3.78
N GLN A 206 4.34 -26.35 2.63
CA GLN A 206 3.51 -27.45 2.15
C GLN A 206 4.34 -28.65 1.69
N LEU A 207 5.50 -28.41 1.06
CA LEU A 207 6.42 -29.46 0.64
C LEU A 207 6.99 -30.21 1.84
N VAL A 208 7.52 -29.49 2.83
CA VAL A 208 8.06 -30.08 4.07
C VAL A 208 7.00 -30.93 4.76
N ASP A 209 5.76 -30.44 4.83
CA ASP A 209 4.65 -31.20 5.40
C ASP A 209 4.34 -32.44 4.55
N ALA A 210 4.21 -32.30 3.22
CA ALA A 210 3.94 -33.41 2.30
C ALA A 210 5.00 -34.51 2.35
N ILE A 211 6.28 -34.16 2.57
CA ILE A 211 7.36 -35.14 2.81
C ILE A 211 7.09 -35.90 4.12
N ARG A 212 6.78 -35.19 5.21
CA ARG A 212 6.52 -35.79 6.53
C ARG A 212 5.32 -36.73 6.53
N ILE A 213 4.22 -36.34 5.89
CA ILE A 213 2.98 -37.14 5.84
C ILE A 213 2.89 -38.06 4.61
N ARG A 214 3.95 -38.15 3.81
CA ARG A 214 4.05 -38.97 2.59
C ARG A 214 2.96 -38.68 1.53
N GLU A 215 2.51 -37.43 1.41
CA GLU A 215 1.51 -36.99 0.42
C GLU A 215 2.13 -36.21 -0.78
N LEU A 216 3.33 -36.59 -1.24
CA LEU A 216 4.03 -35.88 -2.33
C LEU A 216 3.24 -35.83 -3.66
N LYS A 217 2.46 -36.88 -3.95
CA LYS A 217 1.58 -36.90 -5.13
C LYS A 217 0.56 -35.76 -5.09
N HIS A 218 -0.05 -35.51 -3.92
CA HIS A 218 -0.99 -34.42 -3.76
C HIS A 218 -0.30 -33.05 -3.92
N PHE A 219 0.90 -32.91 -3.37
CA PHE A 219 1.70 -31.69 -3.54
C PHE A 219 1.98 -31.42 -5.03
N GLY A 220 2.49 -32.40 -5.78
CA GLY A 220 2.78 -32.26 -7.21
C GLY A 220 1.54 -31.92 -8.05
N ILE A 221 0.41 -32.59 -7.80
CA ILE A 221 -0.87 -32.26 -8.46
C ILE A 221 -1.30 -30.83 -8.14
N SER A 222 -1.19 -30.42 -6.87
CA SER A 222 -1.56 -29.07 -6.44
C SER A 222 -0.71 -28.00 -7.13
N VAL A 223 0.61 -28.20 -7.19
CA VAL A 223 1.52 -27.31 -7.90
C VAL A 223 1.17 -27.25 -9.39
N GLY A 224 0.93 -28.39 -10.04
CA GLY A 224 0.54 -28.42 -11.47
C GLY A 224 -0.75 -27.65 -11.75
N ILE A 225 -1.77 -27.79 -10.90
CA ILE A 225 -3.03 -27.04 -11.01
C ILE A 225 -2.79 -25.52 -10.83
N LEU A 226 -1.97 -25.13 -9.86
CA LEU A 226 -1.68 -23.73 -9.60
C LEU A 226 -0.86 -23.10 -10.74
N VAL A 227 0.13 -23.81 -11.28
CA VAL A 227 0.89 -23.36 -12.45
C VAL A 227 -0.04 -23.15 -13.63
N LEU A 228 -0.94 -24.10 -13.91
CA LEU A 228 -1.94 -23.94 -14.98
C LEU A 228 -2.85 -22.73 -14.75
N ALA A 229 -3.31 -22.52 -13.52
CA ALA A 229 -4.16 -21.37 -13.17
C ALA A 229 -3.42 -20.03 -13.37
N VAL A 230 -2.16 -19.96 -12.95
CA VAL A 230 -1.32 -18.76 -13.10
C VAL A 230 -1.05 -18.47 -14.57
N VAL A 231 -0.66 -19.49 -15.36
CA VAL A 231 -0.45 -19.34 -16.81
C VAL A 231 -1.72 -18.84 -17.49
N LEU A 232 -2.88 -19.39 -17.14
CA LEU A 232 -4.16 -18.95 -17.70
C LEU A 232 -4.48 -17.49 -17.31
N GLY A 233 -4.27 -17.11 -16.04
CA GLY A 233 -4.51 -15.75 -15.57
C GLY A 233 -3.59 -14.71 -16.21
N ILE A 234 -2.32 -15.03 -16.40
CA ILE A 234 -1.36 -14.17 -17.13
C ILE A 234 -1.77 -14.07 -18.60
N SER A 235 -2.12 -15.20 -19.23
CA SER A 235 -2.51 -15.24 -20.66
C SER A 235 -3.77 -14.42 -20.95
N ALA A 236 -4.69 -14.31 -19.98
CA ALA A 236 -5.88 -13.46 -20.12
C ALA A 236 -5.55 -11.95 -20.26
N ASN A 237 -4.31 -11.54 -19.95
CA ASN A 237 -3.82 -10.17 -20.06
C ASN A 237 -2.74 -10.01 -21.16
N ALA A 238 -2.59 -11.00 -22.06
CA ALA A 238 -1.50 -11.07 -23.02
C ALA A 238 -1.34 -9.80 -23.87
N SER A 239 -2.43 -9.21 -24.38
CA SER A 239 -2.35 -8.01 -25.23
C SER A 239 -1.69 -6.82 -24.52
N SER A 240 -2.09 -6.55 -23.28
CA SER A 240 -1.52 -5.47 -22.47
C SER A 240 -0.07 -5.77 -22.08
N LEU A 241 0.22 -7.02 -21.71
CA LEU A 241 1.57 -7.45 -21.33
C LEU A 241 2.57 -7.38 -22.49
N MET A 242 2.17 -7.80 -23.68
CA MET A 242 3.01 -7.74 -24.88
C MET A 242 3.31 -6.29 -25.27
N ALA A 243 2.30 -5.42 -25.28
CA ALA A 243 2.48 -3.98 -25.54
C ALA A 243 3.36 -3.31 -24.47
N THR A 244 3.19 -3.70 -23.20
CA THR A 244 4.04 -3.23 -22.10
C THR A 244 5.48 -3.67 -22.27
N LYS A 245 5.72 -4.91 -22.69
CA LYS A 245 7.06 -5.45 -22.95
C LYS A 245 7.74 -4.69 -24.09
N GLU A 246 7.03 -4.51 -25.21
CA GLU A 246 7.53 -3.74 -26.36
C GLU A 246 7.91 -2.30 -25.95
N TYR A 247 7.07 -1.63 -25.16
CA TYR A 247 7.36 -0.29 -24.67
C TYR A 247 8.51 -0.25 -23.66
N ALA A 248 8.63 -1.27 -22.80
CA ALA A 248 9.66 -1.32 -21.77
C ALA A 248 11.05 -1.24 -22.40
N ASP A 249 11.27 -1.96 -23.51
CA ASP A 249 12.54 -1.96 -24.25
C ASP A 249 12.90 -0.59 -24.85
N TRP A 250 11.89 0.23 -25.19
CA TRP A 250 12.06 1.59 -25.73
C TRP A 250 12.14 2.71 -24.66
N SER A 251 11.81 2.38 -23.41
CA SER A 251 11.73 3.33 -22.30
C SER A 251 12.99 3.36 -21.45
N THR A 252 13.06 4.27 -20.47
CA THR A 252 14.11 4.31 -19.43
C THR A 252 14.20 3.05 -18.56
N ARG A 253 13.33 2.04 -18.77
CA ARG A 253 13.41 0.71 -18.13
C ARG A 253 14.19 -0.31 -18.96
N GLY A 254 14.41 -0.02 -20.24
CA GLY A 254 15.23 -0.82 -21.14
C GLY A 254 16.72 -0.64 -20.88
N LYS A 255 17.55 -1.20 -21.76
CA LYS A 255 19.00 -0.97 -21.72
C LYS A 255 19.32 0.38 -22.33
N SER A 256 20.12 1.19 -21.63
CA SER A 256 20.66 2.45 -22.18
C SER A 256 21.57 2.15 -23.36
N GLU A 257 21.38 2.85 -24.49
CA GLU A 257 22.31 2.81 -25.63
C GLU A 257 23.56 3.66 -25.37
N LEU A 258 23.45 4.69 -24.53
CA LEU A 258 24.59 5.49 -24.11
C LEU A 258 25.50 4.70 -23.18
N THR A 259 26.76 4.55 -23.58
CA THR A 259 27.84 3.91 -22.79
C THR A 259 28.66 4.92 -21.98
N VAL A 260 28.42 6.22 -22.19
CA VAL A 260 29.11 7.31 -21.51
C VAL A 260 28.10 8.28 -20.88
N ASP A 261 28.49 8.92 -19.79
CA ASP A 261 27.74 10.02 -19.17
C ASP A 261 28.07 11.37 -19.82
N ALA A 262 27.37 12.43 -19.39
CA ALA A 262 27.53 13.79 -19.91
C ALA A 262 28.93 14.40 -19.68
N LEU A 263 29.73 13.80 -18.79
CA LEU A 263 31.09 14.18 -18.41
C LEU A 263 32.16 13.30 -19.10
N GLY A 264 31.74 12.31 -19.88
CA GLY A 264 32.63 11.40 -20.63
C GLY A 264 33.09 10.18 -19.85
N ASN A 265 32.55 9.91 -18.65
CA ASN A 265 32.86 8.69 -17.90
C ASN A 265 32.08 7.51 -18.46
N THR A 266 32.64 6.31 -18.40
CA THR A 266 31.93 5.08 -18.76
C THR A 266 30.80 4.79 -17.78
N LYS A 267 29.58 4.51 -18.26
CA LYS A 267 28.47 4.09 -17.40
C LYS A 267 28.70 2.66 -16.89
N ASP A 268 28.76 2.49 -15.57
CA ASP A 268 29.06 1.19 -14.93
C ASP A 268 27.92 0.15 -15.06
N LYS A 269 26.68 0.55 -15.37
CA LYS A 269 25.54 -0.35 -15.56
C LYS A 269 24.71 -0.01 -16.80
N LEU A 270 24.54 -1.02 -17.67
CA LEU A 270 23.72 -0.96 -18.89
C LEU A 270 22.30 -1.53 -18.70
N GLY A 271 21.93 -2.01 -17.50
CA GLY A 271 20.58 -2.52 -17.23
C GLY A 271 20.28 -2.77 -15.75
N GLY A 272 18.99 -2.74 -15.40
CA GLY A 272 18.55 -2.75 -14.00
C GLY A 272 18.58 -1.35 -13.38
N LEU A 273 17.97 -1.19 -12.21
CA LEU A 273 18.01 0.07 -11.46
C LEU A 273 19.27 0.14 -10.59
N ASP A 274 19.73 1.37 -10.31
CA ASP A 274 20.85 1.61 -9.38
C ASP A 274 20.49 1.18 -7.96
N LYS A 275 21.49 0.70 -7.20
CA LYS A 275 21.28 0.17 -5.85
C LYS A 275 20.73 1.25 -4.92
N GLU A 276 21.25 2.46 -5.03
CA GLU A 276 20.82 3.65 -4.28
C GLU A 276 19.35 4.00 -4.58
N TYR A 277 18.94 3.85 -5.84
CA TYR A 277 17.57 4.12 -6.25
C TYR A 277 16.61 3.01 -5.80
N ILE A 278 17.02 1.75 -5.90
CA ILE A 278 16.26 0.60 -5.37
C ILE A 278 16.01 0.78 -3.87
N THR A 279 17.06 1.15 -3.14
CA THR A 279 17.07 1.28 -1.68
C THR A 279 16.74 2.70 -1.18
N GLN A 280 16.32 3.61 -2.05
CA GLN A 280 15.99 4.99 -1.69
C GLN A 280 14.97 5.05 -0.55
N TYR A 281 13.93 4.22 -0.63
CA TYR A 281 12.96 4.01 0.44
C TYR A 281 13.28 2.68 1.13
N SER A 282 14.08 2.78 2.18
CA SER A 282 14.49 1.70 3.05
C SER A 282 13.95 1.96 4.45
N TYR A 283 13.21 1.00 5.00
CA TYR A 283 12.55 1.14 6.29
C TYR A 283 13.57 1.05 7.44
N GLY A 284 13.45 1.90 8.45
CA GLY A 284 14.33 1.83 9.62
C GLY A 284 14.14 0.53 10.41
N ILE A 285 15.23 -0.03 10.94
CA ILE A 285 15.15 -1.21 11.82
C ILE A 285 14.34 -0.86 13.07
N ALA A 286 14.66 0.25 13.72
CA ALA A 286 13.91 0.74 14.86
C ALA A 286 12.51 1.28 14.45
N GLU A 287 12.40 1.85 13.25
CA GLU A 287 11.12 2.27 12.65
C GLU A 287 10.10 1.12 12.54
N SER A 288 10.56 -0.13 12.57
CA SER A 288 9.70 -1.32 12.63
C SER A 288 8.76 -1.38 13.82
N MET A 289 9.02 -0.59 14.85
CA MET A 289 8.11 -0.44 15.97
C MET A 289 6.83 0.33 15.61
N ASN A 290 6.82 1.10 14.50
CA ASN A 290 5.62 1.76 13.98
C ASN A 290 4.51 0.79 13.58
N LEU A 291 4.84 -0.49 13.34
CA LEU A 291 3.84 -1.55 13.14
C LEU A 291 2.88 -1.66 14.34
N PHE A 292 3.38 -1.44 15.56
CA PHE A 292 2.62 -1.55 16.81
C PHE A 292 2.16 -0.20 17.38
N VAL A 293 2.91 0.89 17.18
CA VAL A 293 2.56 2.23 17.69
C VAL A 293 2.74 3.26 16.57
N PRO A 294 1.68 3.97 16.15
CA PRO A 294 1.69 4.65 14.87
C PRO A 294 2.79 5.71 14.71
N ARG A 295 2.99 6.61 15.69
CA ARG A 295 3.92 7.75 15.57
C ARG A 295 5.19 7.64 16.41
N LEU A 296 5.79 6.45 16.57
CA LEU A 296 7.08 6.36 17.27
C LEU A 296 8.18 7.09 16.52
N PHE A 297 8.22 6.97 15.18
CA PHE A 297 9.16 7.72 14.33
C PHE A 297 8.50 8.92 13.64
N GLY A 298 7.48 9.48 14.28
CA GLY A 298 6.58 10.48 13.69
C GLY A 298 5.54 9.86 12.76
N GLY A 299 4.56 10.66 12.33
CA GLY A 299 3.53 10.23 11.39
C GLY A 299 3.93 10.48 9.93
N SER A 300 3.79 11.72 9.48
CA SER A 300 4.11 12.13 8.11
C SER A 300 5.09 13.31 8.05
N ASN A 301 5.55 13.66 6.84
CA ASN A 301 6.31 14.90 6.62
C ASN A 301 5.46 16.18 6.64
N ALA A 302 4.13 16.06 6.77
CA ALA A 302 3.20 17.17 6.84
C ALA A 302 1.97 16.71 7.64
N GLU A 303 2.08 16.76 8.97
CA GLU A 303 1.04 16.30 9.88
C GLU A 303 0.36 17.50 10.54
N ASP A 304 -0.97 17.59 10.39
CA ASP A 304 -1.78 18.65 10.97
C ASP A 304 -1.94 18.44 12.48
N LEU A 305 -1.24 19.27 13.26
CA LEU A 305 -1.40 19.36 14.71
C LEU A 305 -2.24 20.58 15.11
N GLY A 306 -2.56 21.46 14.15
CA GLY A 306 -3.26 22.72 14.37
C GLY A 306 -2.64 23.56 15.47
N GLU A 307 -3.52 24.15 16.28
CA GLU A 307 -3.14 25.05 17.38
C GLU A 307 -2.59 24.33 18.63
N ASN A 308 -2.67 22.99 18.67
CA ASN A 308 -2.32 22.21 19.86
C ASN A 308 -0.82 21.89 19.94
N SER A 309 -0.02 22.24 18.93
CA SER A 309 1.41 21.93 18.91
C SER A 309 2.23 22.87 19.78
N ILE A 310 3.30 22.33 20.37
CA ILE A 310 4.31 23.07 21.13
C ILE A 310 5.00 24.09 20.21
N THR A 311 5.28 23.70 18.96
CA THR A 311 5.83 24.59 17.94
C THR A 311 4.90 25.75 17.61
N PHE A 312 3.60 25.51 17.44
CA PHE A 312 2.64 26.59 17.20
C PHE A 312 2.60 27.59 18.36
N ALA A 313 2.52 27.08 19.60
CA ALA A 313 2.54 27.93 20.79
C ALA A 313 3.82 28.79 20.87
N TYR A 314 4.98 28.21 20.55
CA TYR A 314 6.25 28.94 20.49
C TYR A 314 6.26 30.04 19.42
N VAL A 315 5.77 29.75 18.21
CA VAL A 315 5.77 30.72 17.11
C VAL A 315 4.84 31.90 17.40
N VAL A 316 3.68 31.64 18.02
CA VAL A 316 2.76 32.70 18.45
C VAL A 316 3.36 33.55 19.58
N ASP A 317 4.12 32.95 20.50
CA ASP A 317 4.88 33.67 21.54
C ASP A 317 5.96 34.60 20.95
N LYS A 318 6.46 34.30 19.75
CA LYS A 318 7.35 35.17 18.96
C LYS A 318 6.62 36.22 18.12
N GLU A 319 5.41 36.60 18.52
CA GLU A 319 4.60 37.65 17.92
C GLU A 319 4.19 37.40 16.45
N VAL A 320 4.30 36.15 15.97
CA VAL A 320 3.77 35.80 14.64
C VAL A 320 2.25 35.73 14.72
N LEU A 321 1.57 36.45 13.81
CA LEU A 321 0.11 36.44 13.72
C LEU A 321 -0.44 35.02 13.65
N LYS A 322 -1.47 34.73 14.46
CA LYS A 322 -2.05 33.39 14.61
C LYS A 322 -2.41 32.72 13.27
N ASN A 323 -2.99 33.47 12.33
CA ASN A 323 -3.36 32.94 11.01
C ASN A 323 -2.12 32.54 10.18
N THR A 324 -1.07 33.36 10.22
CA THR A 324 0.22 33.06 9.59
C THR A 324 0.88 31.87 10.27
N ALA A 325 0.88 31.82 11.60
CA ALA A 325 1.39 30.69 12.36
C ALA A 325 0.66 29.39 11.99
N LEU A 326 -0.67 29.43 11.86
CA LEU A 326 -1.46 28.25 11.49
C LEU A 326 -1.16 27.79 10.05
N GLN A 327 -0.98 28.73 9.13
CA GLN A 327 -0.65 28.43 7.74
C GLN A 327 0.71 27.74 7.58
N TYR A 328 1.73 28.18 8.32
CA TYR A 328 3.10 27.68 8.17
C TYR A 328 3.49 26.59 9.18
N PHE A 329 2.85 26.56 10.36
CA PHE A 329 3.18 25.68 11.49
C PHE A 329 1.99 24.87 12.00
N GLY A 330 0.80 24.98 11.39
CA GLY A 330 -0.31 24.06 11.66
C GLY A 330 -0.01 22.64 11.19
N SER A 331 0.75 22.50 10.09
CA SER A 331 1.25 21.22 9.58
C SER A 331 2.76 21.12 9.76
N LEU A 332 3.21 20.15 10.56
CA LEU A 332 4.63 19.97 10.90
C LEU A 332 5.22 18.67 10.31
N PRO A 333 6.52 18.67 9.94
CA PRO A 333 7.21 17.47 9.52
C PRO A 333 7.57 16.61 10.72
N LEU A 334 6.62 15.80 11.18
CA LEU A 334 6.84 14.94 12.33
C LEU A 334 7.70 13.72 12.03
N TYR A 335 7.71 13.23 10.80
CA TYR A 335 8.55 12.08 10.44
C TYR A 335 10.04 12.36 10.65
N TRP A 336 10.73 11.44 11.33
CA TRP A 336 12.16 11.55 11.64
C TRP A 336 12.95 10.23 11.44
N GLY A 337 12.37 9.28 10.70
CA GLY A 337 13.04 8.02 10.36
C GLY A 337 14.01 8.08 9.18
N ASP A 338 14.50 6.93 8.74
CA ASP A 338 15.58 6.79 7.73
C ASP A 338 15.13 6.98 6.27
N GLN A 339 13.81 7.09 6.03
CA GLN A 339 13.26 7.28 4.69
C GLN A 339 13.34 8.75 4.26
N PRO A 340 13.38 9.06 2.96
CA PRO A 340 13.38 10.46 2.48
C PRO A 340 12.10 11.21 2.86
N GLY A 341 10.99 10.47 2.98
CA GLY A 341 9.73 10.96 3.49
C GLY A 341 8.64 9.90 3.40
N VAL A 342 7.62 10.03 4.24
CA VAL A 342 6.45 9.16 4.30
C VAL A 342 5.19 10.00 4.39
N ALA A 343 4.13 9.52 3.73
CA ALA A 343 2.82 10.12 3.82
C ALA A 343 2.15 9.82 5.17
N ALA A 344 2.55 8.71 5.82
CA ALA A 344 2.09 8.29 7.14
C ALA A 344 2.74 6.94 7.54
N PRO A 345 2.59 6.47 8.80
CA PRO A 345 3.33 5.32 9.30
C PRO A 345 2.75 3.99 8.82
N ALA A 346 3.60 2.95 8.77
CA ALA A 346 3.22 1.57 8.45
C ALA A 346 2.51 0.87 9.62
N TYR A 347 1.46 1.49 10.16
CA TYR A 347 0.74 0.99 11.33
C TYR A 347 -0.30 -0.08 10.97
N ILE A 348 -0.23 -1.24 11.64
CA ILE A 348 -1.15 -2.37 11.36
C ILE A 348 -2.26 -2.53 12.40
N GLY A 349 -2.29 -1.69 13.44
CA GLY A 349 -3.22 -1.77 14.57
C GLY A 349 -2.60 -2.42 15.79
N ALA A 350 -2.71 -1.77 16.95
CA ALA A 350 -2.16 -2.25 18.22
C ALA A 350 -2.87 -3.52 18.67
N ILE A 351 -4.19 -3.58 18.46
CA ILE A 351 -4.99 -4.78 18.75
C ILE A 351 -4.63 -5.92 17.80
N VAL A 352 -4.42 -5.62 16.52
CA VAL A 352 -4.06 -6.63 15.51
C VAL A 352 -2.69 -7.22 15.82
N PHE A 353 -1.71 -6.37 16.16
CA PHE A 353 -0.38 -6.80 16.58
C PHE A 353 -0.44 -7.67 17.85
N PHE A 354 -1.26 -7.30 18.83
CA PHE A 354 -1.51 -8.11 20.02
C PHE A 354 -2.12 -9.48 19.71
N LEU A 355 -3.13 -9.53 18.84
CA LEU A 355 -3.73 -10.79 18.39
C LEU A 355 -2.73 -11.63 17.59
N PHE A 356 -1.87 -11.01 16.79
CA PHE A 356 -0.77 -11.67 16.08
C PHE A 356 0.18 -12.37 17.06
N LEU A 357 0.63 -11.70 18.14
CA LEU A 357 1.45 -12.33 19.17
C LEU A 357 0.74 -13.49 19.88
N MET A 358 -0.56 -13.35 20.17
CA MET A 358 -1.36 -14.47 20.68
C MET A 358 -1.41 -15.63 19.67
N GLY A 359 -1.49 -15.32 18.37
CA GLY A 359 -1.50 -16.29 17.28
C GLY A 359 -0.21 -17.10 17.19
N LEU A 360 0.95 -16.52 17.49
CA LEU A 360 2.22 -17.26 17.57
C LEU A 360 2.20 -18.38 18.61
N ILE A 361 1.40 -18.21 19.67
CA ILE A 361 1.26 -19.16 20.77
C ILE A 361 0.12 -20.16 20.48
N LEU A 362 -1.07 -19.66 20.12
CA LEU A 362 -2.28 -20.47 19.98
C LEU A 362 -2.34 -21.27 18.68
N VAL A 363 -1.88 -20.70 17.57
CA VAL A 363 -1.96 -21.37 16.27
C VAL A 363 -0.85 -22.41 16.18
N LYS A 364 -1.25 -23.68 16.00
CA LYS A 364 -0.34 -24.83 15.88
C LYS A 364 -0.19 -25.24 14.41
N GLY A 365 0.91 -25.92 14.11
CA GLY A 365 1.18 -26.51 12.79
C GLY A 365 1.75 -25.54 11.74
N LYS A 366 1.76 -25.99 10.47
CA LYS A 366 2.41 -25.32 9.35
C LYS A 366 1.91 -23.90 9.07
N THR A 367 0.62 -23.63 9.31
CA THR A 367 0.02 -22.34 9.00
C THR A 367 0.66 -21.19 9.76
N LYS A 368 1.00 -21.40 11.04
CA LYS A 368 1.74 -20.42 11.82
C LYS A 368 3.08 -20.08 11.18
N TRP A 369 3.83 -21.10 10.79
CA TRP A 369 5.23 -20.94 10.41
C TRP A 369 5.41 -20.23 9.08
N TRP A 370 4.60 -20.52 8.07
CA TRP A 370 4.72 -19.79 6.79
C TRP A 370 4.19 -18.35 6.89
N LEU A 371 3.18 -18.08 7.73
CA LEU A 371 2.71 -16.72 8.01
C LEU A 371 3.77 -15.90 8.76
N LEU A 372 4.37 -16.48 9.80
CA LEU A 372 5.48 -15.86 10.53
C LEU A 372 6.69 -15.63 9.61
N ALA A 373 7.06 -16.62 8.80
CA ALA A 373 8.13 -16.47 7.82
C ALA A 373 7.84 -15.34 6.83
N GLY A 374 6.58 -15.19 6.39
CA GLY A 374 6.13 -14.07 5.55
C GLY A 374 6.32 -12.71 6.22
N VAL A 375 5.92 -12.58 7.50
CA VAL A 375 6.14 -11.35 8.29
C VAL A 375 7.62 -11.03 8.43
N VAL A 376 8.43 -12.02 8.82
CA VAL A 376 9.88 -11.85 9.06
C VAL A 376 10.61 -11.51 7.75
N MET A 377 10.33 -12.24 6.66
CA MET A 377 10.90 -11.97 5.34
C MET A 377 10.56 -10.57 4.86
N SER A 378 9.29 -10.18 4.94
CA SER A 378 8.82 -8.86 4.54
C SER A 378 9.54 -7.76 5.33
N LEU A 379 9.66 -7.93 6.65
CA LEU A 379 10.35 -6.95 7.49
C LEU A 379 11.85 -6.84 7.14
N MET A 380 12.55 -7.96 7.02
CA MET A 380 13.99 -7.98 6.72
C MET A 380 14.31 -7.37 5.35
N LEU A 381 13.48 -7.66 4.34
CA LEU A 381 13.64 -7.08 3.00
C LEU A 381 13.23 -5.61 2.94
N SER A 382 12.27 -5.17 3.78
CA SER A 382 11.87 -3.76 3.84
C SER A 382 12.99 -2.84 4.35
N TRP A 383 13.93 -3.37 5.13
CA TRP A 383 15.03 -2.58 5.70
C TRP A 383 16.01 -2.06 4.67
N GLY A 384 16.08 -2.66 3.47
CA GLY A 384 16.87 -2.16 2.37
C GLY A 384 18.33 -1.87 2.75
N LYS A 385 18.78 -0.62 2.56
CA LYS A 385 20.15 -0.20 2.90
C LYS A 385 20.50 -0.37 4.38
N ASN A 386 19.50 -0.37 5.27
CA ASN A 386 19.69 -0.62 6.71
C ASN A 386 20.03 -2.10 7.00
N PHE A 387 19.85 -3.00 6.02
CA PHE A 387 20.37 -4.36 6.04
C PHE A 387 21.03 -4.73 4.70
N GLY A 388 22.12 -4.03 4.38
CA GLY A 388 22.85 -4.14 3.11
C GLY A 388 23.18 -5.57 2.68
N LEU A 389 23.66 -6.43 3.59
CA LEU A 389 24.04 -7.82 3.26
C LEU A 389 22.92 -8.61 2.57
N LEU A 390 21.70 -8.57 3.12
CA LEU A 390 20.55 -9.26 2.53
C LEU A 390 20.10 -8.56 1.24
N THR A 391 20.04 -7.23 1.28
CA THR A 391 19.55 -6.42 0.17
C THR A 391 20.45 -6.55 -1.07
N ASP A 392 21.77 -6.50 -0.90
CA ASP A 392 22.75 -6.71 -1.95
C ASP A 392 22.66 -8.11 -2.52
N PHE A 393 22.54 -9.15 -1.67
CA PHE A 393 22.32 -10.51 -2.14
C PHE A 393 21.07 -10.63 -3.02
N MET A 394 19.97 -9.99 -2.62
CA MET A 394 18.73 -10.01 -3.40
C MET A 394 18.87 -9.24 -4.71
N ILE A 395 19.51 -8.07 -4.71
CA ILE A 395 19.72 -7.26 -5.92
C ILE A 395 20.64 -7.98 -6.91
N ASP A 396 21.73 -8.56 -6.43
CA ASP A 396 22.80 -9.07 -7.29
C ASP A 396 22.49 -10.49 -7.82
N TYR A 397 21.69 -11.29 -7.10
CA TYR A 397 21.47 -12.71 -7.45
C TYR A 397 20.01 -13.12 -7.60
N PHE A 398 19.05 -12.42 -6.99
CA PHE A 398 17.66 -12.87 -7.02
C PHE A 398 16.93 -12.35 -8.27
N PRO A 399 16.29 -13.23 -9.08
CA PRO A 399 15.70 -12.82 -10.35
C PRO A 399 14.69 -11.67 -10.23
N LEU A 400 14.80 -10.69 -11.13
CA LEU A 400 13.90 -9.53 -11.26
C LEU A 400 13.88 -8.55 -10.07
N TYR A 401 14.65 -8.80 -9.00
CA TYR A 401 14.64 -7.92 -7.82
C TYR A 401 15.19 -6.52 -8.16
N ASP A 402 16.18 -6.44 -9.06
CA ASP A 402 16.80 -5.21 -9.56
C ASP A 402 15.90 -4.34 -10.45
N LYS A 403 14.65 -4.77 -10.72
CA LYS A 403 13.69 -4.05 -11.58
C LYS A 403 12.76 -3.13 -10.80
N PHE A 404 12.74 -3.23 -9.47
CA PHE A 404 11.78 -2.53 -8.61
C PHE A 404 12.47 -1.55 -7.66
N ARG A 405 11.81 -0.42 -7.38
CA ARG A 405 12.29 0.58 -6.40
C ARG A 405 11.47 0.54 -5.12
N ALA A 406 11.97 1.18 -4.07
CA ALA A 406 11.27 1.33 -2.79
C ALA A 406 10.93 -0.02 -2.14
N VAL A 407 11.99 -0.70 -1.70
CA VAL A 407 11.93 -2.01 -1.06
C VAL A 407 11.06 -2.04 0.20
N SER A 408 10.85 -0.90 0.88
CA SER A 408 9.91 -0.81 2.02
C SER A 408 8.48 -1.26 1.67
N SER A 409 8.06 -1.15 0.41
CA SER A 409 6.71 -1.54 0.00
C SER A 409 6.41 -3.05 0.07
N ILE A 410 7.40 -3.91 0.31
CA ILE A 410 7.17 -5.34 0.61
C ILE A 410 6.36 -5.55 1.90
N GLN A 411 6.23 -4.53 2.75
CA GLN A 411 5.43 -4.56 3.97
C GLN A 411 3.96 -4.93 3.73
N VAL A 412 3.42 -4.76 2.53
CA VAL A 412 2.07 -5.28 2.18
C VAL A 412 1.90 -6.77 2.52
N ILE A 413 3.00 -7.55 2.50
CA ILE A 413 3.00 -8.98 2.83
C ILE A 413 2.86 -9.20 4.34
N LEU A 414 3.52 -8.41 5.18
CA LEU A 414 3.33 -8.50 6.63
C LEU A 414 1.93 -8.00 7.03
N GLU A 415 1.41 -6.98 6.36
CA GLU A 415 0.05 -6.46 6.55
C GLU A 415 -1.02 -7.47 6.14
N LEU A 416 -0.71 -8.38 5.21
CA LEU A 416 -1.56 -9.52 4.91
C LEU A 416 -1.42 -10.63 5.98
N CYS A 417 -0.20 -11.00 6.34
CA CYS A 417 0.08 -12.17 7.18
C CYS A 417 -0.31 -11.98 8.65
N ALA A 418 -0.02 -10.81 9.22
CA ALA A 418 -0.23 -10.55 10.65
C ALA A 418 -1.72 -10.57 11.04
N PRO A 419 -2.64 -9.89 10.32
CA PRO A 419 -4.07 -9.99 10.61
C PRO A 419 -4.62 -11.41 10.36
N VAL A 420 -4.13 -12.15 9.35
CA VAL A 420 -4.55 -13.55 9.15
C VAL A 420 -4.22 -14.39 10.38
N LEU A 421 -2.98 -14.29 10.88
CA LEU A 421 -2.57 -15.06 12.06
C LEU A 421 -3.32 -14.61 13.33
N GLY A 422 -3.56 -13.31 13.48
CA GLY A 422 -4.36 -12.77 14.59
C GLY A 422 -5.80 -13.29 14.63
N ILE A 423 -6.45 -13.39 13.46
CA ILE A 423 -7.81 -13.94 13.38
C ILE A 423 -7.82 -15.46 13.57
N LEU A 424 -6.78 -16.16 13.11
CA LEU A 424 -6.61 -17.58 13.43
C LEU A 424 -6.43 -17.80 14.94
N ALA A 425 -5.80 -16.86 15.67
CA ALA A 425 -5.75 -16.90 17.13
C ALA A 425 -7.14 -16.87 17.76
N LEU A 426 -8.02 -15.97 17.30
CA LEU A 426 -9.41 -15.90 17.75
C LEU A 426 -10.21 -17.15 17.39
N LYS A 427 -9.93 -17.75 16.23
CA LYS A 427 -10.54 -19.04 15.84
C LYS A 427 -10.16 -20.16 16.81
N GLU A 428 -8.89 -20.27 17.18
CA GLU A 428 -8.43 -21.27 18.16
C GLU A 428 -8.95 -20.95 19.58
N LEU A 429 -9.08 -19.67 19.94
CA LEU A 429 -9.69 -19.23 21.20
C LEU A 429 -11.13 -19.73 21.35
N PHE A 430 -11.91 -19.68 20.26
CA PHE A 430 -13.29 -20.20 20.23
C PHE A 430 -13.38 -21.70 20.03
N GLY A 431 -12.27 -22.34 19.65
CA GLY A 431 -12.19 -23.78 19.46
C GLY A 431 -12.12 -24.54 20.78
N THR A 432 -12.39 -25.84 20.69
CA THR A 432 -12.18 -26.82 21.77
C THR A 432 -10.83 -27.53 21.64
N THR A 433 -10.06 -27.22 20.61
CA THR A 433 -8.75 -27.79 20.28
C THR A 433 -7.65 -27.39 21.25
N VAL A 434 -7.82 -26.25 21.93
CA VAL A 434 -6.87 -25.67 22.87
C VAL A 434 -7.54 -25.61 24.24
N GLU A 435 -6.85 -26.06 25.29
CA GLU A 435 -7.36 -25.98 26.67
C GLU A 435 -7.47 -24.53 27.13
N ASP A 436 -8.44 -24.23 27.99
CA ASP A 436 -8.65 -22.87 28.50
C ASP A 436 -7.46 -22.33 29.30
N LYS A 437 -6.68 -23.23 29.93
CA LYS A 437 -5.41 -22.88 30.59
C LYS A 437 -4.37 -22.38 29.59
N GLU A 438 -4.25 -23.02 28.42
CA GLU A 438 -3.36 -22.58 27.35
C GLU A 438 -3.84 -21.24 26.76
N LYS A 439 -5.15 -21.07 26.58
CA LYS A 439 -5.75 -19.79 26.12
C LYS A 439 -5.42 -18.63 27.05
N LEU A 440 -5.61 -18.83 28.36
CA LEU A 440 -5.30 -17.82 29.37
C LEU A 440 -3.80 -17.55 29.47
N LYS A 441 -2.95 -18.58 29.31
CA LYS A 441 -1.49 -18.43 29.27
C LYS A 441 -1.07 -17.59 28.07
N ALA A 442 -1.59 -17.87 26.87
CA ALA A 442 -1.29 -17.09 25.67
C ALA A 442 -1.70 -15.62 25.83
N LEU A 443 -2.90 -15.38 26.37
CA LEU A 443 -3.38 -14.03 26.67
C LEU A 443 -2.43 -13.28 27.61
N LYS A 444 -2.02 -13.91 28.72
CA LYS A 444 -1.10 -13.32 29.69
C LYS A 444 0.28 -13.05 29.09
N ILE A 445 0.85 -13.99 28.35
CA ILE A 445 2.18 -13.83 27.74
C ILE A 445 2.17 -12.70 26.72
N ALA A 446 1.17 -12.66 25.83
CA ALA A 446 1.07 -11.59 24.83
C ALA A 446 0.87 -10.22 25.49
N PHE A 447 -0.01 -10.12 26.49
CA PHE A 447 -0.29 -8.86 27.18
C PHE A 447 0.92 -8.38 27.98
N LEU A 448 1.54 -9.26 28.79
CA LEU A 448 2.73 -8.90 29.57
C LEU A 448 3.92 -8.59 28.66
N GLY A 449 4.09 -9.30 27.55
CA GLY A 449 5.12 -9.01 26.56
C GLY A 449 4.97 -7.60 25.99
N ILE A 450 3.76 -7.20 25.57
CA ILE A 450 3.50 -5.84 25.11
C ILE A 450 3.65 -4.82 26.23
N LEU A 451 3.20 -5.12 27.44
CA LEU A 451 3.34 -4.20 28.57
C LEU A 451 4.82 -3.92 28.88
N VAL A 452 5.65 -4.97 28.97
CA VAL A 452 7.10 -4.84 29.17
C VAL A 452 7.73 -4.07 28.02
N TRP A 453 7.34 -4.37 26.78
CA TRP A 453 7.83 -3.66 25.61
C TRP A 453 7.47 -2.17 25.62
N THR A 454 6.23 -1.83 25.96
CA THR A 454 5.73 -0.45 26.06
C THR A 454 6.45 0.32 27.17
N ILE A 455 6.66 -0.32 28.34
CA ILE A 455 7.44 0.27 29.44
C ILE A 455 8.88 0.51 29.00
N ALA A 456 9.51 -0.45 28.31
CA ALA A 456 10.86 -0.29 27.78
C ALA A 456 10.93 0.89 26.81
N LEU A 457 10.00 0.99 25.85
CA LEU A 457 9.94 2.14 24.93
C LEU A 457 9.79 3.47 25.68
N PHE A 458 8.94 3.52 26.69
CA PHE A 458 8.75 4.74 27.48
C PHE A 458 10.02 5.14 28.26
N LEU A 459 10.72 4.19 28.86
CA LEU A 459 11.93 4.42 29.66
C LEU A 459 13.15 4.76 28.78
N PHE A 460 13.31 4.06 27.66
CA PHE A 460 14.47 4.20 26.77
C PHE A 460 14.26 5.24 25.65
N LYS A 461 13.13 5.95 25.62
CA LYS A 461 12.88 7.00 24.61
C LYS A 461 13.95 8.09 24.57
N GLY A 462 14.65 8.33 25.68
CA GLY A 462 15.77 9.28 25.76
C GLY A 462 17.00 8.89 24.94
N MET A 463 17.06 7.66 24.42
CA MET A 463 18.09 7.22 23.49
C MET A 463 17.86 7.74 22.05
N PHE A 464 16.66 8.23 21.74
CA PHE A 464 16.35 8.85 20.45
C PHE A 464 16.54 10.37 20.55
N ASP A 465 17.13 10.98 19.51
CA ASP A 465 17.34 12.43 19.42
C ASP A 465 16.13 13.19 18.85
N PHE A 466 15.16 12.45 18.28
CA PHE A 466 13.96 12.96 17.60
C PHE A 466 14.29 13.95 16.46
N ALA A 467 15.50 13.92 15.93
CA ALA A 467 15.98 14.85 14.91
C ALA A 467 15.69 14.32 13.51
N ALA A 468 15.37 15.22 12.58
CA ALA A 468 15.23 14.88 11.17
C ALA A 468 16.13 15.78 10.30
N PRO A 469 16.58 15.32 9.12
CA PRO A 469 17.34 16.16 8.19
C PRO A 469 16.59 17.46 7.81
N SER A 470 15.26 17.42 7.75
CA SER A 470 14.42 18.60 7.47
C SER A 470 14.52 19.71 8.52
N ASP A 471 15.01 19.41 9.72
CA ASP A 471 15.12 20.37 10.83
C ASP A 471 16.08 21.52 10.50
N GLU A 472 17.06 21.28 9.63
CA GLU A 472 18.03 22.30 9.22
C GLU A 472 17.37 23.47 8.49
N ARG A 473 16.32 23.19 7.70
CA ARG A 473 15.57 24.25 7.00
C ARG A 473 14.91 25.22 7.97
N PHE A 474 14.52 24.76 9.16
CA PHE A 474 13.89 25.62 10.16
C PHE A 474 14.88 26.54 10.87
N LYS A 475 16.18 26.24 10.83
CA LYS A 475 17.22 27.17 11.32
C LYS A 475 17.29 28.45 10.47
N LEU A 476 16.93 28.36 9.19
CA LEU A 476 16.94 29.48 8.24
C LEU A 476 15.83 30.50 8.50
N THR A 477 14.87 30.20 9.38
CA THR A 477 13.77 31.12 9.74
C THR A 477 14.21 32.25 10.66
N GLY A 478 15.43 32.19 11.21
CA GLY A 478 15.91 33.12 12.24
C GLY A 478 15.44 32.79 13.66
N MET A 479 14.59 31.76 13.84
CA MET A 479 14.14 31.29 15.15
C MET A 479 15.03 30.14 15.66
N GLU A 480 16.03 30.45 16.48
CA GLU A 480 17.05 29.49 16.92
C GLU A 480 16.48 28.24 17.62
N GLN A 481 15.41 28.39 18.42
CA GLN A 481 14.84 27.28 19.19
C GLN A 481 13.79 26.46 18.42
N LEU A 482 13.39 26.89 17.23
CA LEU A 482 12.31 26.28 16.46
C LEU A 482 12.54 24.78 16.16
N PRO A 483 13.73 24.33 15.72
CA PRO A 483 14.01 22.90 15.58
C PRO A 483 13.84 22.12 16.89
N GLY A 484 14.20 22.73 18.03
CA GLY A 484 14.01 22.13 19.35
C GLY A 484 12.54 21.94 19.71
N MET A 485 11.68 22.89 19.34
CA MET A 485 10.22 22.80 19.55
C MET A 485 9.60 21.69 18.72
N ILE A 486 10.02 21.52 17.46
CA ILE A 486 9.56 20.42 16.60
C ILE A 486 9.95 19.06 17.21
N ARG A 487 11.15 18.94 17.79
CA ARG A 487 11.57 17.72 18.50
C ARG A 487 10.71 17.43 19.73
N LEU A 488 10.27 18.46 20.44
CA LEU A 488 9.33 18.30 21.55
C LEU A 488 7.97 17.81 21.07
N ASP A 489 7.45 18.32 19.95
CA ASP A 489 6.22 17.81 19.34
C ASP A 489 6.35 16.34 18.94
N ARG A 490 7.48 15.95 18.33
CA ARG A 490 7.78 14.53 18.00
C ARG A 490 7.79 13.66 19.26
N LYS A 491 8.37 14.15 20.35
CA LYS A 491 8.39 13.43 21.64
C LYS A 491 7.00 13.36 22.29
N ASP A 492 6.16 14.38 22.09
CA ASP A 492 4.80 14.39 22.59
C ASP A 492 3.93 13.35 21.87
N VAL A 493 3.94 13.34 20.52
CA VAL A 493 3.20 12.34 19.74
C VAL A 493 3.69 10.92 20.00
N TYR A 494 4.99 10.72 20.22
CA TYR A 494 5.57 9.44 20.65
C TYR A 494 4.90 8.93 21.93
N ASN A 495 4.82 9.78 22.97
CA ASN A 495 4.25 9.39 24.26
C ASN A 495 2.75 9.12 24.16
N ASN A 496 2.03 10.01 23.47
CA ASN A 496 0.59 9.93 23.31
C ASN A 496 0.17 8.67 22.56
N ASP A 497 0.84 8.34 21.46
CA ASP A 497 0.51 7.16 20.69
C ASP A 497 0.97 5.86 21.36
N LEU A 498 2.06 5.88 22.14
CA LEU A 498 2.49 4.75 22.96
C LEU A 498 1.43 4.42 24.04
N LEU A 499 0.93 5.44 24.74
CA LEU A 499 -0.14 5.28 25.73
C LEU A 499 -1.45 4.81 25.09
N ARG A 500 -1.84 5.45 23.98
CA ARG A 500 -3.02 5.07 23.19
C ARG A 500 -2.99 3.59 22.80
N SER A 501 -1.87 3.13 22.25
CA SER A 501 -1.71 1.74 21.80
C SER A 501 -1.82 0.77 22.98
N MET A 502 -1.22 1.11 24.13
CA MET A 502 -1.34 0.31 25.35
C MET A 502 -2.77 0.26 25.89
N ILE A 503 -3.53 1.36 25.83
CA ILE A 503 -4.95 1.39 26.22
C ILE A 503 -5.77 0.44 25.35
N TYR A 504 -5.59 0.48 24.02
CA TYR A 504 -6.30 -0.44 23.12
C TYR A 504 -5.95 -1.91 23.37
N VAL A 505 -4.67 -2.22 23.61
CA VAL A 505 -4.23 -3.58 23.98
C VAL A 505 -4.86 -4.01 25.31
N PHE A 506 -4.89 -3.14 26.32
CA PHE A 506 -5.53 -3.41 27.60
C PHE A 506 -7.02 -3.70 27.45
N LEU A 507 -7.76 -2.87 26.69
CA LEU A 507 -9.18 -3.07 26.44
C LEU A 507 -9.47 -4.36 25.67
N ALA A 508 -8.64 -4.69 24.68
CA ALA A 508 -8.73 -5.95 23.95
C ALA A 508 -8.45 -7.14 24.87
N ALA A 509 -7.39 -7.09 25.68
CA ALA A 509 -7.03 -8.13 26.63
C ALA A 509 -8.14 -8.35 27.68
N LEU A 510 -8.73 -7.27 28.20
CA LEU A 510 -9.86 -7.32 29.12
C LEU A 510 -11.10 -7.97 28.48
N THR A 511 -11.39 -7.61 27.23
CA THR A 511 -12.50 -8.21 26.47
C THR A 511 -12.30 -9.71 26.27
N LEU A 512 -11.09 -10.13 25.88
CA LEU A 512 -10.73 -11.55 25.74
C LEU A 512 -10.79 -12.29 27.09
N TRP A 513 -10.34 -11.65 28.16
CA TRP A 513 -10.39 -12.21 29.51
C TRP A 513 -11.83 -12.43 30.00
N PHE A 514 -12.73 -11.46 29.78
CA PHE A 514 -14.14 -11.62 30.14
C PHE A 514 -14.80 -12.79 29.40
N TYR A 515 -14.45 -13.00 28.13
CA TYR A 515 -14.92 -14.18 27.38
C TYR A 515 -14.38 -15.49 27.97
N LEU A 516 -13.08 -15.56 28.29
CA LEU A 516 -12.47 -16.74 28.93
C LEU A 516 -13.02 -17.01 30.34
N LYS A 517 -13.60 -16.00 30.99
CA LYS A 517 -14.33 -16.13 32.26
C LYS A 517 -15.83 -16.35 32.07
N SER A 518 -16.27 -16.63 30.85
CA SER A 518 -17.67 -16.86 30.48
C SER A 518 -18.62 -15.72 30.89
N LYS A 519 -18.10 -14.49 31.02
CA LYS A 519 -18.89 -13.30 31.36
C LYS A 519 -19.59 -12.71 30.14
N ILE A 520 -19.03 -12.91 28.96
CA ILE A 520 -19.59 -12.46 27.68
C ILE A 520 -19.61 -13.62 26.69
N GLY A 521 -20.63 -13.66 25.83
CA GLY A 521 -20.73 -14.66 24.77
C GLY A 521 -19.87 -14.32 23.55
N ARG A 522 -19.69 -15.32 22.66
CA ARG A 522 -18.90 -15.19 21.43
C ARG A 522 -19.33 -14.01 20.54
N ASN A 523 -20.63 -13.83 20.32
CA ASN A 523 -21.13 -12.75 19.45
C ASN A 523 -20.80 -11.37 20.03
N MET A 524 -20.93 -11.21 21.35
CA MET A 524 -20.63 -9.95 22.03
C MET A 524 -19.13 -9.64 21.99
N LEU A 525 -18.28 -10.65 22.20
CA LEU A 525 -16.83 -10.48 22.02
C LEU A 525 -16.52 -9.98 20.60
N VAL A 526 -17.07 -10.61 19.56
CA VAL A 526 -16.77 -10.20 18.16
C VAL A 526 -17.19 -8.75 17.89
N VAL A 527 -18.36 -8.33 18.39
CA VAL A 527 -18.84 -6.95 18.23
C VAL A 527 -17.94 -5.97 18.97
N VAL A 528 -17.61 -6.23 20.24
CA VAL A 528 -16.75 -5.33 21.05
C VAL A 528 -15.34 -5.24 20.45
N LEU A 529 -14.74 -6.37 20.06
CA LEU A 529 -13.43 -6.37 19.39
C LEU A 529 -13.49 -5.66 18.04
N GLY A 530 -14.58 -5.79 17.30
CA GLY A 530 -14.79 -5.06 16.05
C GLY A 530 -14.82 -3.55 16.25
N ILE A 531 -15.55 -3.07 17.26
CA ILE A 531 -15.58 -1.65 17.62
C ILE A 531 -14.19 -1.17 18.03
N LEU A 532 -13.48 -1.94 18.87
CA LEU A 532 -12.14 -1.57 19.32
C LEU A 532 -11.13 -1.53 18.17
N ILE A 533 -11.12 -2.52 17.28
CA ILE A 533 -10.24 -2.55 16.10
C ILE A 533 -10.54 -1.38 15.17
N MET A 534 -11.82 -1.08 14.94
CA MET A 534 -12.23 0.05 14.11
C MET A 534 -11.83 1.38 14.75
N ALA A 535 -12.06 1.57 16.05
CA ALA A 535 -11.66 2.78 16.77
C ALA A 535 -10.14 2.98 16.76
N ASP A 536 -9.38 1.87 16.87
CA ASP A 536 -7.93 1.89 16.76
C ASP A 536 -7.49 2.32 15.34
N LEU A 537 -7.86 1.58 14.31
CA LEU A 537 -7.38 1.82 12.96
C LEU A 537 -7.93 3.12 12.34
N VAL A 538 -9.25 3.27 12.29
CA VAL A 538 -9.91 4.46 11.70
C VAL A 538 -9.52 5.75 12.42
N GLY A 539 -9.26 5.68 13.73
CA GLY A 539 -8.79 6.82 14.51
C GLY A 539 -7.41 7.32 14.07
N VAL A 540 -6.55 6.44 13.57
CA VAL A 540 -5.26 6.82 12.97
C VAL A 540 -5.45 7.23 11.52
N ASP A 541 -6.23 6.47 10.75
CA ASP A 541 -6.41 6.71 9.31
C ASP A 541 -6.96 8.11 9.04
N LYS A 542 -7.92 8.59 9.86
CA LYS A 542 -8.53 9.93 9.73
C LYS A 542 -7.55 11.09 9.96
N ARG A 543 -6.36 10.82 10.51
CA ARG A 543 -5.31 11.84 10.63
C ARG A 543 -4.65 12.13 9.28
N TYR A 544 -4.73 11.20 8.33
CA TYR A 544 -4.02 11.25 7.06
C TYR A 544 -4.91 11.22 5.83
N VAL A 545 -6.10 10.59 5.94
CA VAL A 545 -7.11 10.57 4.88
C VAL A 545 -8.46 10.84 5.51
N ASN A 546 -9.03 12.02 5.23
CA ASN A 546 -10.27 12.50 5.81
C ASN A 546 -11.14 13.21 4.78
N LYS A 547 -12.16 13.95 5.23
CA LYS A 547 -13.15 14.57 4.34
C LYS A 547 -12.61 15.85 3.69
N GLU A 548 -11.57 16.43 4.25
CA GLU A 548 -10.93 17.66 3.80
C GLU A 548 -10.09 17.41 2.53
N ASP A 549 -9.62 16.19 2.32
CA ASP A 549 -8.90 15.77 1.10
C ASP A 549 -9.79 15.68 -0.16
N PHE A 550 -11.11 15.80 0.01
CA PHE A 550 -12.08 15.67 -1.07
C PHE A 550 -12.38 17.01 -1.74
N VAL A 551 -12.07 17.07 -3.03
CA VAL A 551 -12.34 18.21 -3.92
C VAL A 551 -13.50 17.91 -4.87
N THR A 552 -13.94 18.94 -5.60
CA THR A 552 -14.94 18.76 -6.65
C THR A 552 -14.37 17.92 -7.80
N LYS A 553 -15.22 17.15 -8.48
CA LYS A 553 -14.79 16.36 -9.65
C LYS A 553 -14.14 17.22 -10.74
N ARG A 554 -14.57 18.48 -10.90
CA ARG A 554 -14.00 19.43 -11.86
C ARG A 554 -12.52 19.72 -11.59
N THR A 555 -12.16 19.91 -10.33
CA THR A 555 -10.77 20.14 -9.89
C THR A 555 -9.84 19.01 -10.34
N MET A 556 -10.34 17.77 -10.42
CA MET A 556 -9.56 16.63 -10.89
C MET A 556 -9.62 16.41 -12.40
N SER A 557 -10.73 16.75 -13.07
CA SER A 557 -10.86 16.58 -14.53
C SER A 557 -10.17 17.68 -15.32
N GLU A 558 -10.02 18.86 -14.72
CA GLU A 558 -9.33 20.04 -15.28
C GLU A 558 -8.30 20.54 -14.25
N PRO A 559 -7.25 19.75 -13.96
CA PRO A 559 -6.34 20.05 -12.85
C PRO A 559 -5.40 21.23 -13.12
N PHE A 560 -5.18 21.57 -14.40
CA PHE A 560 -4.26 22.62 -14.82
C PHE A 560 -5.05 23.82 -15.29
N PRO A 561 -4.95 24.99 -14.66
CA PRO A 561 -5.57 26.21 -15.17
C PRO A 561 -4.85 26.70 -16.44
N GLU A 562 -5.64 27.12 -17.43
CA GLU A 562 -5.14 27.70 -18.67
C GLU A 562 -4.56 29.09 -18.41
N SER A 563 -3.32 29.32 -18.87
CA SER A 563 -2.60 30.58 -18.73
C SER A 563 -2.81 31.50 -19.95
N ALA A 564 -2.37 32.76 -19.83
CA ALA A 564 -2.35 33.68 -20.96
C ALA A 564 -1.40 33.23 -22.08
N ALA A 565 -0.29 32.55 -21.72
CA ALA A 565 0.67 32.01 -22.68
C ALA A 565 0.03 30.88 -23.51
N ASP A 566 -0.74 29.98 -22.87
CA ASP A 566 -1.41 28.89 -23.59
C ASP A 566 -2.37 29.42 -24.64
N LYS A 567 -3.16 30.44 -24.28
CA LYS A 567 -4.11 31.09 -25.20
C LYS A 567 -3.42 31.78 -26.38
N GLN A 568 -2.19 32.25 -26.19
CA GLN A 568 -1.42 32.87 -27.26
C GLN A 568 -0.82 31.82 -28.19
N ILE A 569 -0.28 30.73 -27.63
CA ILE A 569 0.28 29.60 -28.37
C ILE A 569 -0.82 28.90 -29.19
N ALA A 570 -2.02 28.75 -28.62
CA ALA A 570 -3.16 28.12 -29.30
C ALA A 570 -3.65 28.86 -30.57
N LYS A 571 -3.15 30.08 -30.84
CA LYS A 571 -3.45 30.82 -32.07
C LYS A 571 -2.54 30.43 -33.24
N ASP A 572 -1.42 29.76 -32.97
CA ASP A 572 -0.53 29.24 -34.00
C ASP A 572 -1.10 27.90 -34.50
N GLU A 573 -1.47 27.83 -35.77
CA GLU A 573 -2.00 26.63 -36.43
C GLU A 573 -0.89 25.71 -36.99
N GLY A 574 0.37 26.09 -36.85
CA GLY A 574 1.53 25.31 -37.29
C GLY A 574 1.76 24.02 -36.49
N VAL A 575 2.68 23.19 -36.98
CA VAL A 575 3.14 22.00 -36.26
C VAL A 575 4.41 22.34 -35.50
N PHE A 576 4.30 22.47 -34.19
CA PHE A 576 5.42 22.81 -33.31
C PHE A 576 5.41 21.98 -32.02
N ARG A 577 6.48 22.13 -31.24
CA ARG A 577 6.59 21.57 -29.89
C ARG A 577 6.78 22.69 -28.90
N VAL A 578 6.11 22.59 -27.75
CA VAL A 578 6.22 23.55 -26.66
C VAL A 578 7.15 22.98 -25.59
N TYR A 579 8.02 23.83 -25.07
CA TYR A 579 8.87 23.51 -23.93
C TYR A 579 8.72 24.61 -22.89
N ASP A 580 8.33 24.22 -21.68
CA ASP A 580 8.27 25.09 -20.52
C ASP A 580 9.52 24.80 -19.66
N PRO A 581 10.49 25.73 -19.60
CA PRO A 581 11.70 25.54 -18.80
C PRO A 581 11.44 25.39 -17.29
N GLU A 582 10.34 25.93 -16.76
CA GLU A 582 9.98 25.81 -15.34
C GLU A 582 9.47 24.40 -15.02
N GLU A 583 8.71 23.79 -15.95
CA GLU A 583 8.25 22.40 -15.84
C GLU A 583 9.35 21.39 -16.18
N GLY A 584 10.24 21.75 -17.11
CA GLY A 584 11.32 20.90 -17.59
C GLY A 584 10.81 19.64 -18.32
N LEU A 585 11.51 18.51 -18.15
CA LEU A 585 11.12 17.24 -18.76
C LEU A 585 9.97 16.56 -18.02
N ASN A 586 9.80 16.82 -16.71
CA ASN A 586 8.94 16.05 -15.82
C ASN A 586 7.72 16.84 -15.34
N GLY A 587 6.71 16.96 -16.21
CA GLY A 587 5.42 17.51 -15.86
C GLY A 587 4.40 17.34 -16.98
N ALA A 588 3.11 17.42 -16.65
CA ALA A 588 2.03 17.17 -17.58
C ALA A 588 1.16 18.40 -17.88
N ARG A 589 1.47 19.56 -17.31
CA ARG A 589 0.70 20.80 -17.51
C ARG A 589 0.82 21.27 -18.95
N THR A 590 2.04 21.36 -19.47
CA THR A 590 2.25 21.76 -20.87
C THR A 590 1.64 20.73 -21.83
N SER A 591 1.82 19.44 -21.55
CA SER A 591 1.24 18.34 -22.35
C SER A 591 -0.29 18.30 -22.33
N TYR A 592 -0.94 18.92 -21.34
CA TYR A 592 -2.40 19.00 -21.27
C TYR A 592 -2.98 19.94 -22.33
N TYR A 593 -2.24 21.02 -22.66
CA TYR A 593 -2.69 22.05 -23.59
C TYR A 593 -2.02 21.96 -24.97
N HIS A 594 -0.76 21.51 -25.02
CA HIS A 594 0.07 21.60 -26.23
C HIS A 594 0.84 20.31 -26.50
N GLN A 595 1.43 20.22 -27.69
CA GLN A 595 2.37 19.17 -28.04
C GLN A 595 3.72 19.45 -27.36
N SER A 596 3.97 18.84 -26.21
CA SER A 596 5.12 19.12 -25.36
C SER A 596 6.33 18.23 -25.65
N ILE A 597 7.54 18.78 -25.48
CA ILE A 597 8.78 17.98 -25.39
C ILE A 597 8.87 17.31 -24.00
N GLY A 598 8.19 17.85 -22.98
CA GLY A 598 8.09 17.26 -21.64
C GLY A 598 6.93 16.27 -21.49
N GLY A 599 6.86 15.65 -20.31
CA GLY A 599 5.75 14.78 -19.91
C GLY A 599 5.94 14.20 -18.51
N TYR A 600 4.87 13.68 -17.91
CA TYR A 600 4.93 12.97 -16.64
C TYR A 600 4.72 11.46 -16.82
N HIS A 601 5.81 10.68 -16.81
CA HIS A 601 5.73 9.22 -16.82
C HIS A 601 6.99 8.56 -16.23
N ALA A 602 6.81 7.49 -15.43
CA ALA A 602 7.91 6.80 -14.73
C ALA A 602 8.72 5.84 -15.63
N ALA A 603 8.22 5.53 -16.81
CA ALA A 603 8.92 4.82 -17.88
C ALA A 603 8.85 5.68 -19.12
N LYS A 604 9.49 6.85 -19.12
CA LYS A 604 9.48 7.79 -20.24
C LYS A 604 10.40 7.28 -21.38
N PRO A 605 10.35 7.86 -22.59
CA PRO A 605 11.24 7.47 -23.68
C PRO A 605 12.72 7.60 -23.28
N ALA A 606 13.52 6.55 -23.49
CA ALA A 606 14.94 6.55 -23.08
C ALA A 606 15.73 7.64 -23.80
N ALA A 607 15.60 7.71 -25.14
CA ALA A 607 16.33 8.66 -25.98
C ALA A 607 16.11 10.13 -25.56
N LEU A 608 14.92 10.46 -25.06
CA LEU A 608 14.61 11.81 -24.61
C LEU A 608 15.21 12.11 -23.23
N GLN A 609 15.17 11.14 -22.30
CA GLN A 609 15.89 11.27 -21.02
C GLN A 609 17.39 11.46 -21.27
N ASP A 610 17.96 10.64 -22.16
CA ASP A 610 19.36 10.71 -22.56
C ASP A 610 19.72 12.08 -23.17
N LEU A 611 18.90 12.61 -24.09
CA LEU A 611 19.10 13.95 -24.65
C LEU A 611 19.17 15.03 -23.57
N PHE A 612 18.24 14.99 -22.61
CA PHE A 612 18.19 15.99 -21.54
C PHE A 612 19.36 15.88 -20.58
N GLU A 613 19.69 14.67 -20.12
CA GLU A 613 20.83 14.42 -19.23
C GLU A 613 22.15 14.80 -19.90
N PHE A 614 22.31 14.52 -21.19
CA PHE A 614 23.57 14.71 -21.89
C PHE A 614 23.79 16.15 -22.36
N HIS A 615 22.73 16.84 -22.80
CA HIS A 615 22.84 18.13 -23.49
C HIS A 615 22.11 19.31 -22.82
N ILE A 616 21.07 19.09 -22.00
CA ILE A 616 20.19 20.18 -21.53
C ILE A 616 20.40 20.50 -20.04
N TYR A 617 20.48 19.50 -19.16
CA TYR A 617 20.60 19.70 -17.70
C TYR A 617 22.01 20.08 -17.22
N LYS A 618 22.87 20.55 -18.11
CA LYS A 618 24.24 20.96 -17.79
C LYS A 618 24.31 22.28 -17.05
#